data_AF-A0A3M1MD97-F1
#
_entry.id   AF-A0A3M1MD97-F1
#
_cell.length_a   1.000
_cell.length_b   1.000
_cell.length_c   1.000
_cell.angle_alpha   90.00
_cell.angle_beta   90.00
_cell.angle_gamma   90.00
#
_symmetry.space_group_name_H-M   'P 1'
#
loop_
_entity.id
_entity.type
_entity.pdbx_description
1 polymer ?
#
loop_
_entity_poly.entity_id
_entity_poly.type
_entity_poly.pdbx_seq_one_letter_code
_entity_poly.pdbx_strand_id
1 'polypeptide(L)'
;KKEGDVFTIPVKISDSAANEALRGEEVEAEFEIVEVRRISIEDLSKQDLEGLGFDSPEELREFVRSELSKQIEYAQQSRLREQIVEQLTAGADWDLPPALVARQTNRELRRTALELQRAGLSEDLIRTYLNAQRINAQEKTVAALRAHFVLEKIGEDLQIEPTAEDYEDEIDLLADREDTSPRAIRARLEKSGEMDALRNEIIERKVVEAVVDAAEVTDVEDEGLLNAGSQSDSIDYAIAGEAADIPDAKHDDAAPQRPGAPKLPEKEEASE
;
A
#
# COMPACT_ATOMS: atom_id res chain seq x y z
N LYS A 1 -35.55 6.00 -4.69
CA LYS A 1 -35.93 7.10 -5.60
C LYS A 1 -36.22 6.50 -6.98
N LYS A 2 -37.05 7.15 -7.80
CA LYS A 2 -37.44 6.65 -9.13
C LYS A 2 -36.66 7.40 -10.21
N GLU A 3 -36.64 6.83 -11.41
CA GLU A 3 -36.15 7.52 -12.60
C GLU A 3 -36.87 8.87 -12.78
N GLY A 4 -36.11 9.92 -13.04
CA GLY A 4 -36.57 11.31 -13.13
C GLY A 4 -36.74 12.04 -11.79
N ASP A 5 -36.47 11.40 -10.64
CA ASP A 5 -36.47 12.11 -9.36
C ASP A 5 -35.24 13.01 -9.25
N VAL A 6 -35.47 14.29 -8.95
CA VAL A 6 -34.44 15.26 -8.55
C VAL A 6 -34.44 15.38 -7.03
N PHE A 7 -33.28 15.33 -6.39
CA PHE A 7 -33.16 15.52 -4.95
C PHE A 7 -31.83 16.16 -4.55
N THR A 8 -31.87 16.95 -3.49
CA THR A 8 -30.71 17.67 -2.97
C THR A 8 -30.23 17.02 -1.68
N ILE A 9 -28.92 16.81 -1.55
CA ILE A 9 -28.27 16.31 -0.32
C ILE A 9 -27.12 17.25 0.04
N PRO A 10 -26.96 17.63 1.32
CA PRO A 10 -25.75 18.29 1.78
C PRO A 10 -24.57 17.31 1.76
N VAL A 11 -23.55 17.63 0.99
CA VAL A 11 -22.31 16.84 0.86
C VAL A 11 -21.16 17.66 1.44
N LYS A 12 -20.41 17.07 2.36
CA LYS A 12 -19.20 17.68 2.90
C LYS A 12 -18.01 17.37 1.99
N ILE A 13 -17.35 18.40 1.50
CA ILE A 13 -16.16 18.25 0.65
C ILE A 13 -14.94 17.92 1.52
N SER A 14 -14.14 16.95 1.07
CA SER A 14 -12.91 16.53 1.76
C SER A 14 -11.92 17.69 1.91
N ASP A 15 -11.19 17.70 3.02
CA ASP A 15 -10.06 18.62 3.25
C ASP A 15 -8.93 18.44 2.23
N SER A 16 -8.92 17.32 1.50
CA SER A 16 -7.97 17.00 0.43
C SER A 16 -8.43 17.44 -0.98
N ALA A 17 -9.52 18.20 -1.11
CA ALA A 17 -10.03 18.64 -2.40
C ALA A 17 -9.03 19.53 -3.17
N ALA A 18 -9.06 19.48 -4.51
CA ALA A 18 -8.16 20.26 -5.36
C ALA A 18 -8.42 21.77 -5.24
N ASN A 19 -9.68 22.19 -5.15
CA ASN A 19 -10.05 23.58 -4.89
C ASN A 19 -9.94 23.92 -3.40
N GLU A 20 -8.96 24.76 -3.04
CA GLU A 20 -8.70 25.15 -1.64
C GLU A 20 -9.87 25.89 -1.00
N ALA A 21 -10.66 26.63 -1.78
CA ALA A 21 -11.80 27.39 -1.27
C ALA A 21 -12.98 26.50 -0.85
N LEU A 22 -13.06 25.28 -1.39
CA LEU A 22 -14.17 24.35 -1.15
C LEU A 22 -13.82 23.27 -0.12
N ARG A 23 -12.59 23.25 0.42
CA ARG A 23 -12.13 22.27 1.42
C ARG A 23 -12.93 22.42 2.72
N GLY A 24 -13.56 21.34 3.17
CA GLY A 24 -14.29 21.30 4.43
C GLY A 24 -15.64 22.01 4.42
N GLU A 25 -16.04 22.64 3.30
CA GLU A 25 -17.35 23.27 3.15
C GLU A 25 -18.45 22.22 2.89
N GLU A 26 -19.66 22.53 3.35
CA GLU A 26 -20.87 21.77 3.05
C GLU A 26 -21.54 22.38 1.81
N VAL A 27 -21.63 21.61 0.74
CA VAL A 27 -22.25 22.02 -0.52
C VAL A 27 -23.55 21.24 -0.73
N GLU A 28 -24.59 21.92 -1.20
CA GLU A 28 -25.82 21.25 -1.64
C GLU A 28 -25.60 20.62 -3.02
N ALA A 29 -25.55 19.29 -3.07
CA ALA A 29 -25.47 18.53 -4.31
C ALA A 29 -26.88 18.13 -4.76
N GLU A 30 -27.28 18.62 -5.93
CA GLU A 30 -28.51 18.21 -6.61
C GLU A 30 -28.23 17.01 -7.51
N PHE A 31 -28.95 15.91 -7.29
CA PHE A 31 -28.85 14.69 -8.06
C PHE A 31 -30.14 14.47 -8.86
N GLU A 32 -30.00 14.33 -10.17
CA GLU A 32 -31.08 13.88 -11.07
C GLU A 32 -30.85 12.40 -11.42
N ILE A 33 -31.84 11.55 -11.13
CA ILE A 33 -31.75 10.13 -11.47
C ILE A 33 -32.15 9.94 -12.93
N VAL A 34 -31.15 9.84 -13.80
CA VAL A 34 -31.36 9.65 -15.24
C VAL A 34 -31.97 8.28 -15.55
N GLU A 35 -31.47 7.21 -14.93
CA GLU A 35 -31.94 5.85 -15.18
C GLU A 35 -31.68 4.97 -13.95
N VAL A 36 -32.63 4.10 -13.62
CA VAL A 36 -32.42 3.07 -12.58
C VAL A 36 -32.32 1.72 -13.25
N ARG A 37 -31.09 1.26 -13.48
CA ARG A 37 -30.83 -0.08 -14.00
C ARG A 37 -30.74 -1.08 -12.85
N ARG A 38 -31.40 -2.22 -13.02
CA ARG A 38 -31.19 -3.38 -12.15
C ARG A 38 -30.23 -4.33 -12.86
N ILE A 39 -29.07 -4.58 -12.27
CA ILE A 39 -28.19 -5.65 -12.72
C ILE A 39 -28.93 -6.97 -12.46
N SER A 40 -29.37 -7.62 -13.54
CA SER A 40 -29.88 -8.99 -13.48
C SER A 40 -28.69 -9.91 -13.78
N ILE A 41 -28.22 -10.60 -12.76
CA ILE A 41 -27.23 -11.66 -12.94
C ILE A 41 -28.01 -12.84 -13.52
N GLU A 42 -27.83 -13.10 -14.81
CA GLU A 42 -28.37 -14.31 -15.45
C GLU A 42 -27.63 -15.56 -14.93
N ASP A 43 -28.26 -16.73 -15.03
CA ASP A 43 -27.57 -17.99 -14.71
C ASP A 43 -26.37 -18.17 -15.65
N LEU A 44 -25.23 -18.60 -15.11
CA LEU A 44 -23.99 -18.84 -15.86
C LEU A 44 -24.27 -19.80 -17.02
N SER A 45 -24.12 -19.32 -18.25
CA SER A 45 -24.28 -20.16 -19.43
C SER A 45 -23.05 -21.06 -19.60
N LYS A 46 -23.18 -22.15 -20.38
CA LYS A 46 -22.03 -23.00 -20.71
C LYS A 46 -20.93 -22.24 -21.45
N GLN A 47 -21.28 -21.26 -22.27
CA GLN A 47 -20.30 -20.43 -22.98
C GLN A 47 -19.52 -19.51 -22.02
N ASP A 48 -20.18 -19.02 -20.97
CA ASP A 48 -19.52 -18.21 -19.93
C ASP A 48 -18.55 -19.07 -19.11
N LEU A 49 -18.96 -20.30 -18.77
CA LEU A 49 -18.11 -21.26 -18.04
C LEU A 49 -16.90 -21.70 -18.85
N GLU A 50 -17.09 -22.05 -20.13
CA GLU A 50 -16.00 -22.40 -21.05
C GLU A 50 -15.04 -21.21 -21.24
N GLY A 51 -15.56 -19.97 -21.31
CA GLY A 51 -14.74 -18.76 -21.38
C GLY A 51 -13.89 -18.50 -20.14
N LEU A 52 -14.33 -18.99 -18.98
CA LEU A 52 -13.61 -18.95 -17.70
C LEU A 52 -12.73 -20.18 -17.45
N GLY A 53 -12.81 -21.19 -18.32
CA GLY A 53 -12.04 -22.44 -18.21
C GLY A 53 -12.62 -23.48 -17.25
N PHE A 54 -13.93 -23.44 -16.98
CA PHE A 54 -14.63 -24.39 -16.12
C PHE A 54 -15.68 -25.19 -16.89
N ASP A 55 -15.86 -26.46 -16.55
CA ASP A 55 -16.83 -27.34 -17.22
C ASP A 55 -18.22 -27.26 -16.57
N SER A 56 -18.31 -26.80 -15.32
CA SER A 56 -19.55 -26.72 -14.56
C SER A 56 -19.61 -25.55 -13.57
N PRO A 57 -20.84 -25.07 -13.21
CA PRO A 57 -21.00 -24.09 -12.14
C PRO A 57 -20.47 -24.59 -10.79
N GLU A 58 -20.53 -25.90 -10.54
CA GLU A 58 -20.02 -26.53 -9.32
C GLU A 58 -18.50 -26.38 -9.21
N GLU A 59 -17.77 -26.65 -10.31
CA GLU A 59 -16.32 -26.52 -10.37
C GLU A 59 -15.87 -25.07 -10.15
N LEU A 60 -16.55 -24.11 -10.79
CA LEU A 60 -16.29 -22.69 -10.56
C LEU A 60 -16.52 -22.31 -9.09
N ARG A 61 -17.60 -22.79 -8.46
CA ARG A 61 -17.87 -22.53 -7.04
C ARG A 61 -16.82 -23.14 -6.12
N GLU A 62 -16.34 -24.34 -6.43
CA GLU A 62 -15.29 -25.00 -5.66
C GLU A 62 -13.96 -24.24 -5.78
N PHE A 63 -13.60 -23.83 -6.99
CA PHE A 63 -12.42 -22.99 -7.23
C PHE A 63 -12.50 -21.65 -6.48
N VAL A 64 -13.61 -20.91 -6.64
CA VAL A 64 -13.81 -19.63 -5.95
C VAL A 64 -13.78 -19.83 -4.43
N ARG A 65 -14.38 -20.90 -3.91
CA ARG A 65 -14.32 -21.22 -2.48
C ARG A 65 -12.89 -21.50 -2.02
N SER A 66 -12.12 -22.26 -2.78
CA SER A 66 -10.71 -22.54 -2.49
C SER A 66 -9.90 -21.24 -2.44
N GLU A 67 -10.05 -20.37 -3.45
CA GLU A 67 -9.34 -19.09 -3.49
C GLU A 67 -9.74 -18.14 -2.35
N LEU A 68 -11.03 -18.04 -2.04
CA LEU A 68 -11.50 -17.25 -0.89
C LEU A 68 -10.99 -17.83 0.44
N SER A 69 -10.91 -19.16 0.57
CA SER A 69 -10.39 -19.80 1.78
C SER A 69 -8.91 -19.47 1.97
N LYS A 70 -8.10 -19.59 0.91
CA LYS A 70 -6.68 -19.18 0.94
C LYS A 70 -6.50 -17.70 1.29
N GLN A 71 -7.33 -16.82 0.72
CA GLN A 71 -7.28 -15.38 1.03
C GLN A 71 -7.63 -15.09 2.49
N ILE A 72 -8.65 -15.76 3.04
CA ILE A 72 -9.05 -15.62 4.44
C ILE A 72 -7.95 -16.17 5.35
N GLU A 73 -7.41 -17.35 5.08
CA GLU A 73 -6.30 -17.94 5.84
C GLU A 73 -5.08 -17.02 5.87
N TYR A 74 -4.68 -16.48 4.72
CA TYR A 74 -3.59 -15.53 4.61
C TYR A 74 -3.86 -14.25 5.43
N ALA A 75 -5.07 -13.70 5.34
CA ALA A 75 -5.46 -12.51 6.09
C ALA A 75 -5.50 -12.77 7.60
N GLN A 76 -5.99 -13.93 8.04
CA GLN A 76 -5.99 -14.35 9.43
C GLN A 76 -4.57 -14.50 9.97
N GLN A 77 -3.69 -15.21 9.26
CA GLN A 77 -2.29 -15.35 9.65
C GLN A 77 -1.57 -14.00 9.71
N SER A 78 -1.83 -13.11 8.75
CA SER A 78 -1.24 -11.78 8.73
C SER A 78 -1.68 -10.94 9.93
N ARG A 79 -2.98 -10.96 10.26
CA ARG A 79 -3.52 -10.25 11.44
C ARG A 79 -3.02 -10.84 12.75
N LEU A 80 -2.96 -12.17 12.86
CA LEU A 80 -2.40 -12.84 14.03
C LEU A 80 -0.94 -12.43 14.25
N ARG A 81 -0.13 -12.43 13.17
CA ARG A 81 1.26 -11.97 13.22
C ARG A 81 1.34 -10.51 13.67
N GLU A 82 0.51 -9.63 13.13
CA GLU A 82 0.47 -8.21 13.51
C GLU A 82 0.16 -8.05 15.00
N GLN A 83 -0.87 -8.75 15.51
CA GLN A 83 -1.25 -8.71 16.93
C GLN A 83 -0.13 -9.22 17.85
N ILE A 84 0.53 -10.32 17.47
CA ILE A 84 1.64 -10.87 18.24
C ILE A 84 2.80 -9.88 18.29
N VAL A 85 3.18 -9.33 17.15
CA VAL A 85 4.27 -8.34 17.07
C VAL A 85 3.92 -7.09 17.88
N GLU A 86 2.69 -6.60 17.80
CA GLU A 86 2.22 -5.47 18.59
C GLU A 86 2.32 -5.76 20.10
N GLN A 87 1.86 -6.92 20.55
CA GLN A 87 1.96 -7.31 21.97
C GLN A 87 3.41 -7.48 22.44
N LEU A 88 4.27 -8.10 21.63
CA LEU A 88 5.69 -8.27 21.94
C LEU A 88 6.44 -6.93 21.99
N THR A 89 6.01 -5.95 21.17
CA THR A 89 6.63 -4.62 21.11
C THR A 89 5.98 -3.60 22.04
N ALA A 90 4.83 -3.88 22.64
CA ALA A 90 4.12 -2.96 23.53
C ALA A 90 4.95 -2.54 24.77
N GLY A 91 5.84 -3.42 25.25
CA GLY A 91 6.79 -3.10 26.34
C GLY A 91 8.15 -2.57 25.87
N ALA A 92 8.36 -2.41 24.56
CA ALA A 92 9.63 -2.03 23.97
C ALA A 92 9.80 -0.50 23.90
N ASP A 93 10.00 0.14 25.06
CA ASP A 93 10.14 1.60 25.21
C ASP A 93 11.59 2.10 25.05
N TRP A 94 12.34 1.57 24.08
CA TRP A 94 13.70 1.99 23.81
C TRP A 94 13.80 2.79 22.50
N ASP A 95 14.75 3.72 22.49
CA ASP A 95 14.95 4.63 21.37
C ASP A 95 15.87 4.03 20.31
N LEU A 96 15.42 4.06 19.05
CA LEU A 96 16.24 3.68 17.91
C LEU A 96 17.17 4.84 17.53
N PRO A 97 18.43 4.55 17.11
CA PRO A 97 19.32 5.58 16.61
C PRO A 97 18.69 6.34 15.42
N PRO A 98 18.61 7.69 15.47
CA PRO A 98 17.88 8.46 14.44
C PRO A 98 18.50 8.32 13.05
N ALA A 99 19.81 8.11 12.97
CA ALA A 99 20.50 7.85 11.71
C ALA A 99 20.08 6.51 11.07
N LEU A 100 19.80 5.48 11.88
CA LEU A 100 19.32 4.18 11.40
C LEU A 100 17.90 4.30 10.85
N VAL A 101 17.01 4.91 11.63
CA VAL A 101 15.61 5.16 11.21
C VAL A 101 15.59 5.95 9.90
N ALA A 102 16.31 7.08 9.83
CA ALA A 102 16.36 7.89 8.63
C ALA A 102 16.89 7.11 7.40
N ARG A 103 17.91 6.26 7.58
CA ARG A 103 18.44 5.44 6.49
C ARG A 103 17.39 4.44 5.99
N GLN A 104 16.69 3.78 6.90
CA GLN A 104 15.69 2.78 6.53
C GLN A 104 14.45 3.42 5.92
N THR A 105 13.93 4.50 6.49
CA THR A 105 12.79 5.25 5.92
C THR A 105 13.11 5.75 4.51
N ASN A 106 14.33 6.26 4.26
CA ASN A 106 14.73 6.69 2.92
C ASN A 106 14.83 5.53 1.92
N ARG A 107 15.16 4.31 2.35
CA ARG A 107 15.15 3.12 1.48
C ARG A 107 13.72 2.75 1.10
N GLU A 108 12.81 2.74 2.06
CA GLU A 108 11.39 2.45 1.83
C GLU A 108 10.75 3.47 0.89
N LEU A 109 11.00 4.77 1.11
CA LEU A 109 10.51 5.83 0.23
C LEU A 109 11.07 5.71 -1.19
N ARG A 110 12.35 5.31 -1.35
CA ARG A 110 12.93 5.07 -2.69
C ARG A 110 12.32 3.86 -3.37
N ARG A 111 12.06 2.77 -2.64
CA ARG A 111 11.36 1.60 -3.19
C ARG A 111 9.98 2.00 -3.70
N THR A 112 9.21 2.70 -2.86
CA THR A 112 7.88 3.23 -3.21
C THR A 112 7.95 4.15 -4.44
N ALA A 113 8.95 5.03 -4.52
CA ALA A 113 9.16 5.90 -5.67
C ALA A 113 9.36 5.11 -6.97
N LEU A 114 10.17 4.05 -6.94
CA LEU A 114 10.42 3.20 -8.10
C LEU A 114 9.17 2.42 -8.51
N GLU A 115 8.37 1.95 -7.55
CA GLU A 115 7.09 1.29 -7.82
C GLU A 115 6.09 2.24 -8.49
N LEU A 116 5.93 3.45 -7.96
CA LEU A 116 5.07 4.48 -8.56
C LEU A 116 5.56 4.92 -9.94
N GLN A 117 6.87 5.00 -10.13
CA GLN A 117 7.45 5.29 -11.44
C GLN A 117 7.17 4.17 -12.44
N ARG A 118 7.26 2.90 -12.03
CA ARG A 118 6.89 1.75 -12.87
C ARG A 118 5.40 1.71 -13.17
N ALA A 119 4.57 2.20 -12.26
CA ALA A 119 3.14 2.40 -12.45
C ALA A 119 2.80 3.60 -13.37
N GLY A 120 3.80 4.36 -13.83
CA GLY A 120 3.64 5.44 -14.82
C GLY A 120 3.29 6.81 -14.24
N LEU A 121 3.43 7.03 -12.94
CA LEU A 121 3.18 8.34 -12.33
C LEU A 121 4.27 9.36 -12.69
N SER A 122 3.88 10.64 -12.79
CA SER A 122 4.82 11.75 -13.03
C SER A 122 5.69 12.04 -11.80
N GLU A 123 6.89 12.58 -12.03
CA GLU A 123 7.86 12.84 -10.95
C GLU A 123 7.31 13.82 -9.91
N ASP A 124 6.53 14.82 -10.32
CA ASP A 124 5.95 15.81 -9.40
C ASP A 124 4.84 15.24 -8.52
N LEU A 125 4.02 14.33 -9.05
CA LEU A 125 3.02 13.60 -8.27
C LEU A 125 3.69 12.64 -7.28
N ILE A 126 4.74 11.93 -7.71
CA ILE A 126 5.54 11.05 -6.85
C ILE A 126 6.14 11.87 -5.69
N ARG A 127 6.76 13.02 -5.97
CA ARG A 127 7.33 13.90 -4.92
C ARG A 127 6.28 14.35 -3.92
N THR A 128 5.11 14.76 -4.39
CA THR A 128 4.00 15.20 -3.54
C THR A 128 3.51 14.05 -2.64
N TYR A 129 3.30 12.87 -3.22
CA TYR A 129 2.90 11.66 -2.51
C TYR A 129 3.93 11.26 -1.43
N LEU A 130 5.21 11.21 -1.80
CA LEU A 130 6.29 10.82 -0.87
C LEU A 130 6.45 11.83 0.28
N ASN A 131 6.25 13.12 0.03
CA ASN A 131 6.30 14.13 1.09
C ASN A 131 5.15 13.94 2.09
N ALA A 132 3.93 13.67 1.62
CA ALA A 132 2.80 13.37 2.48
C ALA A 132 3.01 12.07 3.28
N GLN A 133 3.60 11.04 2.66
CA GLN A 133 3.85 9.76 3.31
C GLN A 133 5.06 9.76 4.25
N ARG A 134 5.94 10.76 4.21
CA ARG A 134 7.22 10.73 4.93
C ARG A 134 7.09 10.56 6.44
N ILE A 135 6.12 11.24 7.06
CA ILE A 135 5.88 11.16 8.52
C ILE A 135 5.36 9.77 8.88
N ASN A 136 4.31 9.32 8.19
CA ASN A 136 3.74 7.98 8.38
C ASN A 136 4.77 6.88 8.10
N ALA A 137 5.60 7.04 7.07
CA ALA A 137 6.65 6.11 6.71
C ALA A 137 7.71 6.02 7.81
N GLN A 138 8.05 7.12 8.46
CA GLN A 138 9.00 7.12 9.58
C GLN A 138 8.44 6.34 10.79
N GLU A 139 7.19 6.61 11.18
CA GLU A 139 6.54 5.90 12.30
C GLU A 139 6.43 4.39 12.02
N LYS A 140 5.98 4.03 10.82
CA LYS A 140 5.95 2.62 10.35
C LYS A 140 7.33 1.99 10.35
N THR A 141 8.36 2.72 9.92
CA THR A 141 9.74 2.23 9.93
C THR A 141 10.23 1.98 11.36
N VAL A 142 9.91 2.86 12.31
CA VAL A 142 10.26 2.69 13.72
C VAL A 142 9.61 1.44 14.30
N ALA A 143 8.31 1.25 14.07
CA ALA A 143 7.58 0.07 14.51
C ALA A 143 8.17 -1.22 13.90
N ALA A 144 8.43 -1.23 12.60
CA ALA A 144 9.03 -2.38 11.91
C ALA A 144 10.45 -2.70 12.42
N LEU A 145 11.28 -1.68 12.66
CA LEU A 145 12.62 -1.88 13.22
C LEU A 145 12.57 -2.41 14.64
N ARG A 146 11.65 -1.90 15.49
CA ARG A 146 11.45 -2.42 16.85
C ARG A 146 11.03 -3.88 16.82
N ALA A 147 10.05 -4.21 15.99
CA ALA A 147 9.61 -5.58 15.77
C ALA A 147 10.76 -6.49 15.36
N HIS A 148 11.54 -6.08 14.36
CA HIS A 148 12.71 -6.84 13.87
C HIS A 148 13.69 -7.18 15.00
N PHE A 149 14.13 -6.18 15.78
CA PHE A 149 15.10 -6.41 16.86
C PHE A 149 14.55 -7.25 18.02
N VAL A 150 13.25 -7.11 18.34
CA VAL A 150 12.60 -7.94 19.37
C VAL A 150 12.53 -9.40 18.90
N LEU A 151 12.09 -9.65 17.66
CA LEU A 151 12.01 -10.99 17.10
C LEU A 151 13.38 -11.63 16.95
N GLU A 152 14.39 -10.87 16.52
CA GLU A 152 15.79 -11.32 16.44
C GLU A 152 16.30 -11.78 17.82
N LYS A 153 16.08 -10.97 18.87
CA LYS A 153 16.47 -11.34 20.23
C LYS A 153 15.79 -12.61 20.72
N ILE A 154 14.48 -12.76 20.44
CA ILE A 154 13.73 -13.98 20.80
C ILE A 154 14.29 -15.19 20.03
N GLY A 155 14.58 -15.02 18.74
CA GLY A 155 15.19 -16.07 17.92
C GLY A 155 16.56 -16.52 18.43
N GLU A 156 17.40 -15.58 18.88
CA GLU A 156 18.66 -15.89 19.55
C GLU A 156 18.46 -16.66 20.86
N ASP A 157 17.52 -16.21 21.70
CA ASP A 157 17.28 -16.80 23.02
C ASP A 157 16.69 -18.22 22.91
N LEU A 158 15.87 -18.47 21.88
CA LEU A 158 15.32 -19.78 21.53
C LEU A 158 16.27 -20.63 20.66
N GLN A 159 17.40 -20.07 20.22
CA GLN A 159 18.37 -20.71 19.33
C GLN A 159 17.74 -21.24 18.03
N ILE A 160 16.85 -20.45 17.43
CA ILE A 160 16.17 -20.80 16.18
C ILE A 160 17.16 -20.59 15.03
N GLU A 161 17.49 -21.67 14.34
CA GLU A 161 18.31 -21.66 13.13
C GLU A 161 17.53 -22.17 11.92
N PRO A 162 17.68 -21.52 10.74
CA PRO A 162 17.12 -22.03 9.49
C PRO A 162 17.78 -23.33 9.07
N THR A 163 16.95 -24.30 8.74
CA THR A 163 17.35 -25.56 8.12
C THR A 163 17.41 -25.42 6.61
N ALA A 164 18.00 -26.39 5.91
CA ALA A 164 18.07 -26.39 4.45
C ALA A 164 16.67 -26.40 3.80
N GLU A 165 15.72 -27.10 4.42
CA GLU A 165 14.32 -27.19 3.97
C GLU A 165 13.64 -25.82 4.04
N ASP A 166 13.84 -25.07 5.14
CA ASP A 166 13.26 -23.73 5.28
C ASP A 166 13.71 -22.76 4.15
N TYR A 167 14.94 -22.91 3.66
CA TYR A 167 15.41 -22.11 2.51
C TYR A 167 14.77 -22.55 1.21
N GLU A 168 14.54 -23.84 1.01
CA GLU A 168 13.90 -24.36 -0.20
C GLU A 168 12.44 -23.90 -0.26
N ASP A 169 11.71 -24.02 0.85
CA ASP A 169 10.31 -23.57 0.97
C ASP A 169 10.18 -22.07 0.69
N GLU A 170 11.08 -21.24 1.23
CA GLU A 170 11.03 -19.79 1.01
C GLU A 170 11.34 -19.40 -0.44
N ILE A 171 12.31 -20.10 -1.05
CA ILE A 171 12.69 -19.85 -2.44
C ILE A 171 11.55 -20.30 -3.37
N ASP A 172 10.87 -21.39 -3.06
CA ASP A 172 9.73 -21.89 -3.82
C ASP A 172 8.53 -20.92 -3.71
N LEU A 173 8.24 -20.39 -2.53
CA LEU A 173 7.23 -19.33 -2.35
C LEU A 173 7.53 -18.07 -3.17
N LEU A 174 8.80 -17.63 -3.19
CA LEU A 174 9.22 -16.48 -4.00
C LEU A 174 9.11 -16.78 -5.50
N ALA A 175 9.47 -18.00 -5.91
CA ALA A 175 9.38 -18.47 -7.28
C ALA A 175 7.94 -18.44 -7.79
N ASP A 176 6.99 -18.94 -7.00
CA ASP A 176 5.57 -18.93 -7.33
C ASP A 176 5.02 -17.51 -7.43
N ARG A 177 5.43 -16.61 -6.52
CA ARG A 177 4.99 -15.20 -6.53
C ARG A 177 5.52 -14.41 -7.72
N GLU A 178 6.75 -14.68 -8.15
CA GLU A 178 7.42 -13.99 -9.25
C GLU A 178 7.31 -14.73 -10.60
N ASP A 179 6.55 -15.82 -10.66
CA ASP A 179 6.38 -16.69 -11.84
C ASP A 179 7.75 -17.06 -12.49
N THR A 180 8.70 -17.45 -11.64
CA THR A 180 10.10 -17.69 -12.01
C THR A 180 10.61 -18.99 -11.39
N SER A 181 11.58 -19.68 -12.01
CA SER A 181 12.09 -20.92 -11.44
C SER A 181 12.84 -20.72 -10.10
N PRO A 182 12.70 -21.61 -9.10
CA PRO A 182 13.42 -21.56 -7.82
C PRO A 182 14.93 -21.40 -7.97
N ARG A 183 15.51 -22.10 -8.96
CA ARG A 183 16.94 -22.06 -9.25
C ARG A 183 17.43 -20.67 -9.69
N ALA A 184 16.58 -19.91 -10.40
CA ALA A 184 16.89 -18.55 -10.82
C ALA A 184 16.80 -17.56 -9.65
N ILE A 185 15.80 -17.73 -8.77
CA ILE A 185 15.68 -16.95 -7.53
C ILE A 185 16.91 -17.15 -6.64
N ARG A 186 17.31 -18.41 -6.40
CA ARG A 186 18.51 -18.73 -5.62
C ARG A 186 19.78 -18.08 -6.19
N ALA A 187 20.01 -18.23 -7.49
CA ALA A 187 21.16 -17.63 -8.15
C ALA A 187 21.15 -16.08 -8.08
N ARG A 188 19.95 -15.47 -8.09
CA ARG A 188 19.79 -14.03 -7.91
C ARG A 188 20.17 -13.61 -6.50
N LEU A 189 19.63 -14.26 -5.48
CA LEU A 189 19.86 -13.95 -4.07
C LEU A 189 21.34 -14.13 -3.66
N GLU A 190 21.99 -15.19 -4.17
CA GLU A 190 23.43 -15.40 -3.97
C GLU A 190 24.26 -14.30 -4.65
N LYS A 191 23.87 -13.86 -5.85
CA LYS A 191 24.57 -12.81 -6.60
C LYS A 191 24.36 -11.42 -6.01
N SER A 192 23.18 -11.12 -5.46
CA SER A 192 22.87 -9.85 -4.81
C SER A 192 23.38 -9.79 -3.38
N GLY A 193 23.74 -10.93 -2.77
CA GLY A 193 24.14 -11.01 -1.36
C GLY A 193 22.95 -10.91 -0.41
N GLU A 194 21.74 -11.25 -0.86
CA GLU A 194 20.50 -11.16 -0.10
C GLU A 194 20.16 -12.46 0.67
N MET A 195 21.04 -13.46 0.61
CA MET A 195 20.86 -14.71 1.37
C MET A 195 20.77 -14.50 2.88
N ASP A 196 21.48 -13.50 3.42
CA ASP A 196 21.39 -13.17 4.85
C ASP A 196 20.05 -12.51 5.20
N ALA A 197 19.47 -11.74 4.27
CA ALA A 197 18.13 -11.17 4.45
C ALA A 197 17.07 -12.27 4.44
N LEU A 198 17.19 -13.23 3.52
CA LEU A 198 16.33 -14.43 3.46
C LEU A 198 16.42 -15.24 4.76
N ARG A 199 17.64 -15.44 5.28
CA ARG A 199 17.86 -16.11 6.57
C ARG A 199 17.09 -15.41 7.70
N ASN A 200 17.17 -14.09 7.77
CA ASN A 200 16.50 -13.32 8.81
C ASN A 200 14.97 -13.40 8.69
N GLU A 201 14.44 -13.36 7.47
CA GLU A 201 13.00 -13.51 7.20
C GLU A 201 12.48 -14.88 7.66
N ILE A 202 13.24 -15.95 7.39
CA ILE A 202 12.92 -17.31 7.87
C ILE A 202 12.92 -17.37 9.40
N ILE A 203 13.94 -16.79 10.06
CA ILE A 203 14.00 -16.77 11.52
C ILE A 203 12.81 -16.02 12.11
N GLU A 204 12.48 -14.84 11.57
CA GLU A 204 11.34 -14.07 12.03
C GLU A 204 10.03 -14.85 11.94
N ARG A 205 9.80 -15.54 10.81
CA ARG A 205 8.61 -16.39 10.66
C ARG A 205 8.57 -17.49 11.73
N LYS A 206 9.67 -18.24 11.89
CA LYS A 206 9.75 -19.34 12.86
C LYS A 206 9.63 -18.86 14.31
N VAL A 207 10.14 -17.66 14.62
CA VAL A 207 9.93 -17.02 15.92
C VAL A 207 8.46 -16.73 16.15
N VAL A 208 7.78 -16.15 15.16
CA VAL A 208 6.33 -15.89 15.26
C VAL A 208 5.56 -17.19 15.46
N GLU A 209 5.86 -18.24 14.69
CA GLU A 209 5.25 -19.57 14.85
C GLU A 209 5.46 -20.14 16.26
N ALA A 210 6.70 -20.09 16.77
CA ALA A 210 7.01 -20.54 18.12
C ALA A 210 6.27 -19.74 19.21
N VAL A 211 6.04 -18.44 18.98
CA VAL A 211 5.24 -17.59 19.87
C VAL A 211 3.75 -17.95 19.78
N VAL A 212 3.22 -18.21 18.58
CA VAL A 212 1.84 -18.67 18.38
C VAL A 212 1.60 -19.98 19.14
N ASP A 213 2.51 -20.95 19.00
CA ASP A 213 2.40 -22.27 19.65
C ASP A 213 2.40 -22.19 21.18
N ALA A 214 3.07 -21.17 21.74
CA ALA A 214 3.12 -20.93 23.18
C ALA A 214 2.02 -19.98 23.68
N ALA A 215 1.29 -19.30 22.78
CA ALA A 215 0.29 -18.30 23.12
C ALA A 215 -1.10 -18.93 23.31
N GLU A 216 -1.94 -18.23 24.08
CA GLU A 216 -3.36 -18.55 24.18
C GLU A 216 -4.10 -17.85 23.04
N VAL A 217 -4.43 -18.61 21.99
CA VAL A 217 -5.14 -18.11 20.81
C VAL A 217 -6.63 -18.35 20.98
N THR A 218 -7.44 -17.29 20.86
CA THR A 218 -8.90 -17.37 20.90
C THR A 218 -9.48 -17.03 19.54
N ASP A 219 -10.27 -17.94 18.98
CA ASP A 219 -10.97 -17.69 17.73
C ASP A 219 -12.18 -16.77 17.96
N VAL A 220 -12.24 -15.69 17.19
CA VAL A 220 -13.36 -14.74 17.19
C VAL A 220 -13.92 -14.68 15.78
N GLU A 221 -15.25 -14.75 15.67
CA GLU A 221 -15.92 -14.51 14.39
C GLU A 221 -15.71 -13.05 13.97
N ASP A 222 -14.98 -12.85 12.88
CA ASP A 222 -14.77 -11.54 12.28
C ASP A 222 -15.32 -11.52 10.84
N GLU A 223 -16.52 -10.97 10.69
CA GLU A 223 -17.13 -10.73 9.38
C GLU A 223 -16.59 -9.47 8.69
N GLY A 224 -15.63 -8.75 9.28
CA GLY A 224 -15.09 -7.51 8.73
C GLY A 224 -14.49 -7.67 7.34
N LEU A 225 -14.00 -8.87 6.99
CA LEU A 225 -13.52 -9.18 5.64
C LEU A 225 -14.65 -9.31 4.61
N LEU A 226 -15.84 -9.76 5.04
CA LEU A 226 -17.04 -9.90 4.21
C LEU A 226 -17.82 -8.58 4.12
N ASN A 227 -17.78 -7.78 5.19
CA ASN A 227 -18.48 -6.51 5.34
C ASN A 227 -17.62 -5.30 4.94
N ALA A 228 -16.41 -5.50 4.41
CA ALA A 228 -15.59 -4.48 3.77
C ALA A 228 -16.18 -4.02 2.41
N GLY A 229 -17.50 -3.99 2.29
CA GLY A 229 -18.18 -3.29 1.22
C GLY A 229 -17.78 -1.82 1.29
N SER A 230 -17.17 -1.34 0.20
CA SER A 230 -16.85 0.07 0.05
C SER A 230 -18.13 0.88 0.22
N GLN A 231 -18.23 1.65 1.31
CA GLN A 231 -19.26 2.69 1.46
C GLN A 231 -18.95 3.91 0.57
N SER A 232 -17.89 3.83 -0.24
CA SER A 232 -17.44 4.85 -1.16
C SER A 232 -17.50 4.33 -2.60
N ASP A 233 -18.30 4.98 -3.43
CA ASP A 233 -18.23 4.82 -4.88
C ASP A 233 -17.43 5.99 -5.47
N SER A 234 -16.53 5.67 -6.40
CA SER A 234 -15.80 6.68 -7.18
C SER A 234 -16.73 7.27 -8.23
N ILE A 235 -16.71 8.59 -8.37
CA ILE A 235 -17.43 9.29 -9.44
C ILE A 235 -16.41 9.71 -10.50
N ASP A 236 -16.75 9.53 -11.78
CA ASP A 236 -15.85 9.79 -12.92
C ASP A 236 -15.51 11.28 -13.14
N TYR A 237 -16.10 12.18 -12.36
CA TYR A 237 -15.86 13.62 -12.45
C TYR A 237 -15.58 14.23 -11.08
N ALA A 238 -14.70 15.24 -11.07
CA ALA A 238 -14.32 15.92 -9.84
C ALA A 238 -15.37 16.99 -9.46
N ILE A 239 -15.99 16.84 -8.29
CA ILE A 239 -16.98 17.79 -7.76
C ILE A 239 -16.31 19.07 -7.23
N ALA A 240 -15.07 18.96 -6.75
CA ALA A 240 -14.32 20.06 -6.13
C ALA A 240 -13.08 20.48 -6.94
N GLY A 241 -13.25 20.54 -8.26
CA GLY A 241 -12.23 20.95 -9.24
C GLY A 241 -11.34 19.81 -9.72
N GLU A 242 -10.92 19.87 -10.98
CA GLU A 242 -9.82 19.07 -11.49
C GLU A 242 -8.49 19.66 -10.99
N ALA A 243 -7.48 18.83 -10.76
CA ALA A 243 -6.11 19.31 -10.66
C ALA A 243 -5.68 19.78 -12.07
N ALA A 244 -6.19 20.93 -12.51
CA ALA A 244 -5.74 21.58 -13.72
C ALA A 244 -4.25 21.87 -13.57
N ASP A 245 -3.51 21.40 -14.58
CA ASP A 245 -2.14 21.68 -14.97
C ASP A 245 -1.23 22.37 -13.95
N ILE A 246 -0.06 21.76 -13.75
CA ILE A 246 1.15 22.37 -13.18
C ILE A 246 1.04 23.89 -13.29
N PRO A 247 0.87 24.64 -12.18
CA PRO A 247 0.72 26.07 -12.27
C PRO A 247 1.91 26.58 -13.06
N ASP A 248 1.63 27.21 -14.21
CA ASP A 248 2.64 27.81 -15.07
C ASP A 248 3.54 28.60 -14.13
N ALA A 249 4.81 28.18 -14.06
CA ALA A 249 5.75 28.79 -13.14
C ALA A 249 5.77 30.27 -13.48
N LYS A 250 5.14 31.09 -12.64
CA LYS A 250 5.38 32.51 -12.65
C LYS A 250 6.84 32.63 -12.26
N HIS A 251 7.70 32.69 -13.27
CA HIS A 251 9.01 33.27 -13.14
C HIS A 251 8.74 34.71 -12.68
N ASP A 252 8.69 34.90 -11.36
CA ASP A 252 9.05 36.18 -10.79
C ASP A 252 10.50 36.39 -11.23
N ASP A 253 10.68 37.08 -12.35
CA ASP A 253 11.96 37.65 -12.80
C ASP A 253 12.50 38.70 -11.82
N ALA A 254 11.95 38.77 -10.60
CA ALA A 254 12.56 39.38 -9.45
C ALA A 254 13.33 38.30 -8.68
N ALA A 255 14.55 38.00 -9.12
CA ALA A 255 15.53 37.34 -8.26
C ALA A 255 15.55 38.07 -6.89
N PRO A 256 15.44 37.36 -5.75
CA PRO A 256 15.56 38.01 -4.46
C PRO A 256 16.95 38.63 -4.38
N GLN A 257 17.02 39.96 -4.44
CA GLN A 257 18.25 40.70 -4.24
C GLN A 257 18.72 40.43 -2.81
N ARG A 258 19.68 39.52 -2.67
CA ARG A 258 20.45 39.37 -1.45
C ARG A 258 21.17 40.71 -1.20
N PRO A 259 21.05 41.30 0.00
CA PRO A 259 21.76 42.55 0.31
C PRO A 259 23.27 42.34 0.11
N GLY A 260 23.88 43.04 -0.85
CA GLY A 260 25.33 43.07 -1.05
C GLY A 260 25.90 42.41 -2.31
N ALA A 261 25.09 41.93 -3.27
CA ALA A 261 25.61 41.45 -4.56
C ALA A 261 25.78 42.61 -5.58
N PRO A 262 26.91 42.67 -6.34
CA PRO A 262 27.18 43.75 -7.29
C PRO A 262 26.22 43.71 -8.50
N LYS A 263 25.71 44.88 -8.89
CA LYS A 263 24.78 45.07 -10.02
C LYS A 263 25.47 44.68 -11.33
N LEU A 264 24.95 43.68 -12.04
CA LEU A 264 25.35 43.38 -13.42
C LEU A 264 24.79 44.45 -14.38
N PRO A 265 25.54 44.83 -15.44
CA PRO A 265 25.16 45.94 -16.31
C PRO A 265 23.91 45.62 -17.14
N GLU A 266 22.99 46.58 -17.19
CA GLU A 266 21.76 46.53 -17.99
C GLU A 266 22.12 46.46 -19.47
N LYS A 267 21.50 45.50 -20.18
CA LYS A 267 21.68 45.27 -21.61
C LYS A 267 20.78 46.28 -22.34
N GLU A 268 21.39 47.23 -23.06
CA GLU A 268 20.68 48.16 -23.94
C GLU A 268 19.83 47.38 -24.97
N GLU A 269 18.54 47.70 -25.03
CA GLU A 269 17.67 47.33 -26.15
C GLU A 269 18.14 48.07 -27.41
N ALA A 270 18.73 47.33 -28.35
CA ALA A 270 18.95 47.83 -29.71
C ALA A 270 17.68 47.57 -30.53
N SER A 271 17.04 48.67 -30.92
CA SER A 271 15.94 48.78 -31.87
C SER A 271 16.37 48.43 -33.30
N GLU A 272 15.69 47.46 -33.94
CA GLU A 272 15.03 47.54 -35.27
C GLU A 272 14.37 46.19 -35.62
#